data_AF-A0A928XTS3-F1
#
_entry.id   AF-A0A928XTS3-F1
#
_cell.length_a   1.000
_cell.length_b   1.000
_cell.length_c   1.000
_cell.angle_alpha   90.00
_cell.angle_beta   90.00
_cell.angle_gamma   90.00
#
_symmetry.space_group_name_H-M   'P 1'
#
loop_
_entity.id
_entity.type
_entity.pdbx_description
1 polymer ?
#
loop_
_entity_poly.entity_id
_entity_poly.type
_entity_poly.pdbx_seq_one_letter_code
_entity_poly.pdbx_strand_id
1 'polypeptide(L)'
;MDALDDALRVIASLNSAGVDYVVVDGVAMNVHGLVRATEDLDVFIRPDGENVERLKQALRALWTDPSIDEITAADLCGEYPVVRYGPPEGSLYLDIIARLGEVTSFADLEAEEHRIETVSVRVATPRTLYRMKRGTVRPIDHADAAALRAAFDLEDEEKEPCRSSSTAPPKKYPAPGLSTARTSRRGSELCGRARSSSRDRPFPAAWSASAASKTRTPHARGQL
;
A
#
# COMPACT_ATOMS: atom_id res chain seq x y z
N MET A 1 -13.14 16.81 13.59
CA MET A 1 -11.93 16.49 12.81
C MET A 1 -12.41 16.05 11.46
N ASP A 2 -11.83 16.59 10.41
CA ASP A 2 -12.07 16.05 9.08
C ASP A 2 -11.19 14.80 8.84
N ALA A 3 -11.44 14.08 7.75
CA ALA A 3 -10.72 12.82 7.48
C ALA A 3 -9.21 13.01 7.26
N LEU A 4 -8.77 14.21 6.87
CA LEU A 4 -7.35 14.52 6.68
C LEU A 4 -6.64 14.63 8.03
N ASP A 5 -7.25 15.34 8.99
CA ASP A 5 -6.72 15.46 10.35
C ASP A 5 -6.49 14.07 10.99
N ASP A 6 -7.49 13.18 10.85
CA ASP A 6 -7.42 11.81 11.37
C ASP A 6 -6.29 11.02 10.71
N ALA A 7 -6.16 11.11 9.38
CA ALA A 7 -5.07 10.45 8.64
C ALA A 7 -3.69 10.97 9.07
N LEU A 8 -3.51 12.29 9.18
CA LEU A 8 -2.25 12.90 9.62
C LEU A 8 -1.90 12.52 11.06
N ARG A 9 -2.90 12.38 11.94
CA ARG A 9 -2.71 11.89 13.31
C ARG A 9 -2.21 10.45 13.35
N VAL A 10 -2.76 9.57 12.50
CA VAL A 10 -2.27 8.19 12.34
C VAL A 10 -0.83 8.18 11.85
N ILE A 11 -0.55 8.90 10.76
CA ILE A 11 0.77 8.97 10.14
C ILE A 11 1.81 9.50 11.14
N ALA A 12 1.48 10.52 11.93
CA ALA A 12 2.36 11.04 12.97
C ALA A 12 2.65 9.99 14.07
N SER A 13 1.66 9.19 14.44
CA SER A 13 1.85 8.08 15.40
C SER A 13 2.74 6.99 14.81
N LEU A 14 2.53 6.59 13.55
CA LEU A 14 3.37 5.62 12.84
C LEU A 14 4.83 6.08 12.78
N ASN A 15 5.07 7.35 12.46
CA ASN A 15 6.40 7.95 12.46
C ASN A 15 7.06 7.88 13.85
N SER A 16 6.31 8.21 14.90
CA SER A 16 6.81 8.24 16.27
C SER A 16 7.20 6.85 16.78
N ALA A 17 6.46 5.82 16.36
CA ALA A 17 6.77 4.42 16.67
C ALA A 17 7.83 3.80 15.74
N GLY A 18 8.29 4.52 14.70
CA GLY A 18 9.28 4.05 13.74
C GLY A 18 8.78 2.91 12.86
N VAL A 19 7.50 2.95 12.47
CA VAL A 19 6.90 1.94 11.58
C VAL A 19 7.48 2.10 10.16
N ASP A 20 7.87 0.99 9.54
CA ASP A 20 8.20 0.93 8.12
C ASP A 20 6.90 0.78 7.33
N TYR A 21 6.39 1.93 6.86
CA TYR A 21 5.18 2.04 6.04
C TYR A 21 5.38 2.95 4.82
N VAL A 22 4.47 2.85 3.86
CA VAL A 22 4.30 3.75 2.72
C VAL A 22 2.81 4.00 2.52
N VAL A 23 2.38 5.27 2.47
CA VAL A 23 1.01 5.64 2.12
C VAL A 23 0.77 5.38 0.64
N VAL A 24 -0.34 4.72 0.32
CA VAL A 24 -0.74 4.37 -1.04
C VAL A 24 -2.18 4.82 -1.34
N ASP A 25 -2.69 4.43 -2.51
CA ASP A 25 -4.06 4.66 -2.96
C ASP A 25 -4.54 6.14 -2.87
N GLY A 26 -5.75 6.42 -2.39
CA GLY A 26 -6.41 7.71 -2.54
C GLY A 26 -5.68 8.87 -1.88
N VAL A 27 -5.15 8.68 -0.67
CA VAL A 27 -4.35 9.72 0.01
C VAL A 27 -3.09 10.01 -0.78
N ALA A 28 -2.40 8.97 -1.28
CA ALA A 28 -1.20 9.14 -2.09
C ALA A 28 -1.48 9.88 -3.42
N MET A 29 -2.61 9.57 -4.07
CA MET A 29 -3.07 10.29 -5.27
C MET A 29 -3.23 11.78 -4.99
N ASN A 30 -3.88 12.13 -3.87
CA ASN A 30 -4.11 13.52 -3.48
C ASN A 30 -2.79 14.26 -3.20
N VAL A 31 -1.82 13.60 -2.57
CA VAL A 31 -0.49 14.20 -2.32
C VAL A 31 0.22 14.55 -3.63
N HIS A 32 0.05 13.73 -4.66
CA HIS A 32 0.57 13.99 -6.01
C HIS A 32 -0.25 15.00 -6.82
N GLY A 33 -1.26 15.64 -6.21
CA GLY A 33 -2.12 16.63 -6.85
C GLY A 33 -3.23 16.06 -7.72
N LEU A 34 -3.48 14.75 -7.65
CA LEU A 34 -4.59 14.09 -8.33
C LEU A 34 -5.77 13.95 -7.38
N VAL A 35 -6.81 14.77 -7.60
CA VAL A 35 -7.99 14.79 -6.74
C VAL A 35 -8.70 13.44 -6.76
N ARG A 36 -8.73 12.78 -5.60
CA ARG A 36 -9.37 11.48 -5.39
C ARG A 36 -10.05 11.47 -4.02
N ALA A 37 -11.38 11.47 -4.02
CA ALA A 37 -12.15 11.34 -2.79
C ALA A 37 -11.88 9.98 -2.13
N THR A 38 -11.42 10.00 -0.88
CA THR A 38 -11.19 8.80 -0.06
C THR A 38 -11.58 9.09 1.38
N GLU A 39 -12.13 8.08 2.04
CA GLU A 39 -12.37 8.04 3.49
C GLU A 39 -11.44 7.03 4.18
N ASP A 40 -10.63 6.34 3.37
CA ASP A 40 -9.69 5.31 3.79
C ASP A 40 -8.25 5.90 3.75
N LEU A 41 -7.44 5.55 4.74
CA LEU A 41 -5.99 5.68 4.73
C LEU A 41 -5.39 4.30 4.45
N ASP A 42 -4.81 4.13 3.28
CA ASP A 42 -4.13 2.91 2.88
C ASP A 42 -2.64 3.00 3.19
N VAL A 43 -2.15 2.11 4.06
CA VAL A 43 -0.72 1.99 4.40
C VAL A 43 -0.19 0.63 3.99
N PHE A 44 0.83 0.65 3.16
CA PHE A 44 1.60 -0.54 2.82
C PHE A 44 2.75 -0.68 3.80
N ILE A 45 2.83 -1.80 4.53
CA ILE A 45 3.84 -2.04 5.56
C ILE A 45 4.73 -3.24 5.23
N ARG A 46 5.93 -3.28 5.83
CA ARG A 46 6.73 -4.51 5.86
C ARG A 46 6.11 -5.48 6.87
N PRO A 47 5.71 -6.71 6.48
CA PRO A 47 4.95 -7.61 7.36
C PRO A 47 5.83 -8.46 8.29
N ASP A 48 6.93 -7.91 8.80
CA ASP A 48 7.73 -8.59 9.81
C ASP A 48 7.16 -8.34 11.22
N GLY A 49 7.38 -9.30 12.13
CA GLY A 49 6.78 -9.25 13.47
C GLY A 49 7.17 -8.02 14.29
N GLU A 50 8.37 -7.48 14.10
CA GLU A 50 8.83 -6.31 14.83
C GLU A 50 8.12 -5.05 14.32
N ASN A 51 7.99 -4.90 12.99
CA ASN A 51 7.27 -3.79 12.39
C ASN A 51 5.76 -3.82 12.70
N VAL A 52 5.15 -5.01 12.72
CA VAL A 52 3.75 -5.16 13.11
C VAL A 52 3.54 -4.79 14.57
N GLU A 53 4.47 -5.12 15.47
CA GLU A 53 4.36 -4.66 16.87
C GLU A 53 4.52 -3.14 17.00
N ARG A 54 5.43 -2.52 16.23
CA ARG A 54 5.52 -1.04 16.16
C ARG A 54 4.22 -0.41 15.66
N LEU A 55 3.60 -1.01 14.63
CA LEU A 55 2.29 -0.58 14.14
C LEU A 55 1.24 -0.66 15.26
N LYS A 56 1.15 -1.79 15.96
CA LYS A 56 0.20 -1.95 17.08
C LYS A 56 0.46 -0.92 18.18
N GLN A 57 1.71 -0.64 18.53
CA GLN A 57 2.06 0.40 19.50
C GLN A 57 1.60 1.79 19.04
N ALA A 58 1.78 2.13 17.76
CA ALA A 58 1.30 3.39 17.19
C ALA A 58 -0.24 3.50 17.26
N LEU A 59 -0.96 2.42 16.95
CA LEU A 59 -2.43 2.42 17.02
C LEU A 59 -2.92 2.53 18.47
N ARG A 60 -2.30 1.80 19.41
CA ARG A 60 -2.64 1.86 20.85
C ARG A 60 -2.37 3.23 21.48
N ALA A 61 -1.44 4.00 20.93
CA ALA A 61 -1.19 5.38 21.37
C ALA A 61 -2.34 6.33 21.00
N LEU A 62 -3.17 5.95 20.02
CA LEU A 62 -4.30 6.75 19.55
C LEU A 62 -5.64 6.24 20.11
N TRP A 63 -5.80 4.92 20.21
CA TRP A 63 -7.06 4.29 20.60
C TRP A 63 -6.85 3.18 21.62
N THR A 64 -7.76 3.12 22.60
CA THR A 64 -7.84 1.99 23.53
C THR A 64 -8.82 0.98 22.97
N ASP A 65 -8.32 0.05 22.14
CA ASP A 65 -9.14 -0.91 21.41
C ASP A 65 -8.47 -2.30 21.40
N PRO A 66 -9.10 -3.34 21.97
CA PRO A 66 -8.54 -4.69 21.98
C PRO A 66 -8.43 -5.33 20.59
N SER A 67 -9.20 -4.87 19.59
CA SER A 67 -9.11 -5.42 18.23
C SER A 67 -7.75 -5.16 17.55
N ILE A 68 -6.99 -4.17 18.04
CA ILE A 68 -5.61 -3.94 17.62
C ILE A 68 -4.74 -5.20 17.88
N ASP A 69 -5.08 -5.99 18.90
CA ASP A 69 -4.33 -7.21 19.22
C ASP A 69 -4.49 -8.31 18.18
N GLU A 70 -5.59 -8.28 17.42
CA GLU A 70 -5.92 -9.25 16.38
C GLU A 70 -5.10 -9.03 15.09
N ILE A 71 -4.43 -7.88 14.94
CA ILE A 71 -3.53 -7.63 13.81
C ILE A 71 -2.26 -8.44 14.03
N THR A 72 -2.04 -9.47 13.21
CA THR A 72 -0.84 -10.32 13.30
C THR A 72 0.00 -10.29 12.04
N ALA A 73 1.32 -10.43 12.21
CA ALA A 73 2.25 -10.58 11.09
C ALA A 73 1.99 -11.87 10.31
N ALA A 74 1.48 -12.91 10.97
CA ALA A 74 1.15 -14.18 10.33
C ALA A 74 0.00 -14.02 9.32
N ASP A 75 -1.05 -13.29 9.70
CA ASP A 75 -2.19 -13.02 8.82
C ASP A 75 -1.78 -12.17 7.62
N LEU A 76 -1.02 -11.10 7.88
CA LEU A 76 -0.50 -10.18 6.85
C LEU A 76 0.48 -10.85 5.89
N CYS A 77 1.30 -11.80 6.35
CA CYS A 77 2.17 -12.61 5.47
C CYS A 77 1.39 -13.71 4.74
N GLY A 78 0.26 -14.15 5.29
CA GLY A 78 -0.46 -15.35 4.90
C GLY A 78 -1.69 -15.07 4.04
N GLU A 79 -2.84 -15.53 4.54
CA GLU A 79 -4.13 -15.56 3.84
C GLU A 79 -4.79 -14.18 3.76
N TYR A 80 -4.45 -13.26 4.66
CA TYR A 80 -5.06 -11.93 4.77
C TYR A 80 -4.00 -10.83 4.57
N PRO A 81 -3.49 -10.65 3.34
CA PRO A 81 -2.45 -9.65 3.06
C PRO A 81 -2.95 -8.20 3.18
N VAL A 82 -4.25 -8.00 3.43
CA VAL A 82 -4.88 -6.72 3.73
C VAL A 82 -5.77 -6.89 4.96
N VAL A 83 -5.57 -6.04 5.97
CA VAL A 83 -6.41 -5.96 7.16
C VAL A 83 -7.00 -4.56 7.24
N ARG A 84 -8.32 -4.46 7.28
CA ARG A 84 -9.02 -3.18 7.50
C ARG A 84 -9.27 -2.98 8.99
N TYR A 85 -8.71 -1.92 9.54
CA TYR A 85 -8.92 -1.48 10.91
C TYR A 85 -9.85 -0.25 10.93
N GLY A 86 -11.01 -0.40 11.56
CA GLY A 86 -11.94 0.71 11.82
C GLY A 86 -11.82 1.14 13.29
N PRO A 87 -11.22 2.30 13.59
CA PRO A 87 -11.07 2.75 14.96
C PRO A 87 -12.44 3.04 15.62
N PRO A 88 -12.54 2.91 16.95
CA PRO A 88 -13.80 3.14 17.68
C PRO A 88 -14.24 4.61 17.67
N GLU A 89 -13.28 5.52 17.47
CA GLU A 89 -13.49 6.96 17.38
C GLU A 89 -12.82 7.49 16.11
N GLY A 90 -13.51 8.39 15.41
CA GLY A 90 -13.08 8.95 14.13
C GLY A 90 -13.96 8.49 12.97
N SER A 91 -13.66 8.97 11.76
CA SER A 91 -14.37 8.56 10.54
C SER A 91 -13.48 7.85 9.51
N LEU A 92 -12.19 7.72 9.80
CA LEU A 92 -11.19 7.10 8.93
C LEU A 92 -11.22 5.56 9.04
N TYR A 93 -11.14 4.85 7.92
CA TYR A 93 -10.72 3.44 7.92
C TYR A 93 -9.24 3.33 7.58
N LEU A 94 -8.51 2.47 8.29
CA LEU A 94 -7.10 2.19 8.02
C LEU A 94 -6.97 0.83 7.33
N ASP A 95 -6.52 0.83 6.07
CA ASP A 95 -6.20 -0.40 5.36
C ASP A 95 -4.71 -0.70 5.48
N ILE A 96 -4.38 -1.78 6.19
CA ILE A 96 -3.02 -2.24 6.43
C ILE A 96 -2.70 -3.31 5.38
N ILE A 97 -1.85 -2.96 4.43
CA ILE A 97 -1.51 -3.78 3.27
C ILE A 97 -0.09 -4.30 3.44
N ALA A 98 0.11 -5.61 3.29
CA ALA A 98 1.43 -6.24 3.34
C ALA A 98 1.91 -6.71 1.96
N ARG A 99 0.96 -6.99 1.07
CA ARG A 99 1.21 -7.55 -0.26
C ARG A 99 0.03 -7.28 -1.18
N LEU A 100 0.30 -6.97 -2.45
CA LEU A 100 -0.72 -6.93 -3.50
C LEU A 100 -0.42 -8.00 -4.55
N GLY A 101 -1.30 -9.01 -4.58
CA GLY A 101 -1.14 -10.19 -5.43
C GLY A 101 0.16 -10.96 -5.14
N GLU A 102 0.72 -11.60 -6.15
CA GLU A 102 2.02 -12.28 -6.04
C GLU A 102 3.20 -11.38 -6.46
N VAL A 103 2.91 -10.14 -6.89
CA VAL A 103 3.85 -9.35 -7.70
C VAL A 103 4.41 -8.14 -6.94
N THR A 104 3.72 -7.63 -5.93
CA THR A 104 4.14 -6.42 -5.22
C THR A 104 4.28 -6.69 -3.72
N SER A 105 5.51 -6.56 -3.23
CA SER A 105 5.86 -6.56 -1.81
C SER A 105 6.34 -5.18 -1.38
N PHE A 106 6.52 -4.98 -0.07
CA PHE A 106 7.03 -3.72 0.48
C PHE A 106 8.40 -3.33 -0.11
N ALA A 107 9.26 -4.30 -0.42
CA ALA A 107 10.60 -4.05 -0.95
C ALA A 107 10.60 -3.50 -2.38
N ASP A 108 9.50 -3.68 -3.11
CA ASP A 108 9.34 -3.25 -4.51
C ASP A 108 8.82 -1.80 -4.61
N LEU A 109 8.43 -1.20 -3.48
CA LEU A 109 7.83 0.13 -3.45
C LEU A 109 8.91 1.21 -3.48
N GLU A 110 8.84 2.07 -4.49
CA GLU A 110 9.57 3.33 -4.50
C GLU A 110 8.68 4.40 -3.86
N ALA A 111 9.19 5.05 -2.80
CA ALA A 111 8.48 6.04 -2.03
C ALA A 111 9.29 7.34 -1.89
N GLU A 112 8.57 8.44 -1.73
CA GLU A 112 9.11 9.78 -1.48
C GLU A 112 8.47 10.39 -0.24
N GLU A 113 9.18 11.33 0.36
CA GLU A 113 8.77 11.98 1.60
C GLU A 113 8.16 13.34 1.28
N HIS A 114 6.95 13.57 1.76
CA HIS A 114 6.20 14.81 1.59
C HIS A 114 5.88 15.41 2.95
N ARG A 115 6.02 16.73 3.08
CA ARG A 115 5.63 17.43 4.29
C ARG A 115 4.24 18.00 4.15
N ILE A 116 3.30 17.49 4.94
CA ILE A 116 1.92 17.99 5.03
C ILE A 116 1.78 18.60 6.42
N GLU A 117 1.60 19.92 6.47
CA GLU A 117 1.65 20.70 7.71
C GLU A 117 2.97 20.44 8.48
N THR A 118 2.88 19.88 9.69
CA THR A 118 4.04 19.49 10.51
C THR A 118 4.40 18.01 10.39
N VAL A 119 3.61 17.21 9.67
CA VAL A 119 3.78 15.77 9.58
C VAL A 119 4.55 15.41 8.31
N SER A 120 5.59 14.60 8.47
CA SER A 120 6.25 13.98 7.33
C SER A 120 5.50 12.73 6.90
N VAL A 121 5.18 12.61 5.62
CA VAL A 121 4.39 11.52 5.05
C VAL A 121 5.21 10.81 4.00
N ARG A 122 5.45 9.51 4.20
CA ARG A 122 6.12 8.67 3.20
C ARG A 122 5.07 8.12 2.24
N VAL A 123 5.12 8.53 0.98
CA VAL A 123 4.09 8.26 -0.03
C VAL A 123 4.69 7.50 -1.20
N ALA A 124 3.97 6.52 -1.73
CA ALA A 124 4.40 5.82 -2.94
C ALA A 124 4.53 6.80 -4.11
N THR A 125 5.61 6.68 -4.88
CA THR A 125 5.85 7.49 -6.08
C THR A 125 4.73 7.29 -7.11
N PRO A 126 4.50 8.26 -8.02
CA PRO A 126 3.48 8.11 -9.07
C PRO A 126 3.68 6.85 -9.92
N ARG A 127 4.94 6.49 -10.22
CA ARG A 127 5.28 5.27 -10.95
C ARG A 127 4.86 4.01 -10.20
N THR A 128 5.09 3.97 -8.89
CA THR A 128 4.71 2.84 -8.03
C THR A 128 3.19 2.71 -7.95
N LEU A 129 2.47 3.81 -7.72
CA LEU A 129 0.99 3.82 -7.72
C LEU A 129 0.41 3.34 -9.06
N TYR A 130 1.00 3.80 -10.18
CA TYR A 130 0.57 3.39 -11.51
C TYR A 130 0.75 1.89 -11.73
N ARG A 131 1.93 1.35 -11.37
CA ARG A 131 2.22 -0.09 -11.44
C ARG A 131 1.23 -0.91 -10.62
N MET A 132 0.88 -0.45 -9.40
CA MET A 132 -0.08 -1.12 -8.52
C MET A 132 -1.49 -1.14 -9.11
N LYS A 133 -1.91 -0.07 -9.80
CA LYS A 133 -3.30 0.12 -10.22
C LYS A 133 -3.60 -0.36 -11.65
N ARG A 134 -2.65 -0.26 -12.59
CA ARG A 134 -2.88 -0.50 -14.03
C ARG A 134 -3.37 -1.91 -14.38
N GLY A 135 -2.96 -2.91 -13.60
CA GLY A 135 -3.24 -4.33 -13.86
C GLY A 135 -4.35 -4.94 -13.01
N THR A 136 -5.08 -4.12 -12.24
CA THR A 136 -6.18 -4.60 -11.40
C THR A 136 -7.46 -4.77 -12.24
N VAL A 137 -8.51 -5.33 -11.64
CA VAL A 137 -9.84 -5.44 -12.27
C VAL A 137 -10.81 -4.35 -11.81
N ARG A 138 -10.38 -3.48 -10.88
CA ARG A 138 -11.23 -2.47 -10.28
C ARG A 138 -11.36 -1.28 -11.24
N PRO A 139 -12.57 -0.89 -11.66
CA PRO A 139 -12.76 0.24 -12.57
C PRO A 139 -12.12 1.55 -12.08
N ILE A 140 -12.13 1.76 -10.77
CA ILE A 140 -11.56 2.96 -10.14
C ILE A 140 -10.03 3.00 -10.25
N ASP A 141 -9.39 1.84 -10.11
CA ASP A 141 -7.93 1.72 -10.26
C ASP A 141 -7.50 1.94 -11.71
N HIS A 142 -8.32 1.53 -12.69
CA HIS A 142 -8.06 1.87 -14.09
C HIS A 142 -8.14 3.38 -14.35
N ALA A 143 -9.11 4.07 -13.75
CA ALA A 143 -9.23 5.53 -13.85
C ALA A 143 -8.04 6.24 -13.19
N ASP A 144 -7.65 5.81 -11.99
CA ASP A 144 -6.50 6.33 -11.26
C ASP A 144 -5.19 6.09 -12.03
N ALA A 145 -5.00 4.90 -12.60
CA ALA A 145 -3.85 4.57 -13.43
C ALA A 145 -3.78 5.46 -14.68
N ALA A 146 -4.92 5.72 -15.34
CA ALA A 146 -4.98 6.64 -16.47
C ALA A 146 -4.63 8.09 -16.09
N ALA A 147 -5.11 8.56 -14.92
CA ALA A 147 -4.81 9.89 -14.41
C ALA A 147 -3.32 10.04 -14.06
N LEU A 148 -2.73 9.06 -13.38
CA LEU A 148 -1.30 9.00 -13.09
C LEU A 148 -0.47 9.01 -14.37
N ARG A 149 -0.87 8.21 -15.35
CA ARG A 149 -0.20 8.13 -16.63
C ARG A 149 -0.17 9.48 -17.34
N ALA A 150 -1.31 10.15 -17.40
CA ALA A 150 -1.44 11.45 -18.06
C ALA A 150 -0.68 12.58 -17.34
N ALA A 151 -0.72 12.60 -16.00
CA ALA A 151 -0.11 13.68 -15.22
C ALA A 151 1.42 13.57 -15.08
N PHE A 152 1.96 12.34 -15.15
CA PHE A 152 3.38 12.06 -14.91
C PHE A 152 4.12 11.49 -16.12
N ASP A 153 3.48 11.49 -17.30
CA ASP A 153 4.04 10.99 -18.57
C ASP A 153 4.61 9.57 -18.43
N LEU A 154 3.81 8.68 -17.83
CA LEU A 154 4.23 7.30 -17.60
C LEU A 154 3.95 6.44 -18.83
N GLU A 155 4.88 5.56 -19.15
CA GLU A 155 4.71 4.55 -20.20
C GLU A 155 4.46 3.18 -19.58
N ASP A 156 3.73 2.34 -20.31
CA ASP A 156 3.71 0.93 -19.99
C ASP A 156 5.10 0.38 -20.24
N GLU A 157 5.82 0.01 -19.17
CA GLU A 157 7.01 -0.83 -19.32
C GLU A 157 6.61 -2.07 -20.13
N GLU A 158 7.13 -2.18 -21.36
CA GLU A 158 6.98 -3.39 -22.17
C GLU A 158 7.42 -4.55 -21.28
N LYS A 159 6.51 -5.51 -21.05
CA LYS A 159 6.93 -6.80 -20.52
C LYS A 159 8.05 -7.27 -21.43
N GLU A 160 9.25 -7.51 -20.89
CA GLU A 160 10.25 -8.27 -21.66
C GLU A 160 9.51 -9.47 -22.26
N PRO A 161 9.51 -9.62 -23.60
CA PRO A 161 8.77 -10.70 -24.22
C PRO A 161 9.33 -11.98 -23.62
N CYS A 162 8.43 -12.77 -23.03
CA CYS A 162 8.72 -14.10 -22.55
C CYS A 162 9.44 -14.82 -23.70
N ARG A 163 10.77 -15.00 -23.60
CA ARG A 163 11.55 -15.72 -24.60
C ARG A 163 10.97 -17.13 -24.60
N SER A 164 10.11 -17.42 -25.57
CA SER A 164 9.65 -18.76 -25.83
C SER A 164 10.86 -19.53 -26.38
N SER A 165 11.68 -20.06 -25.47
CA SER A 165 12.54 -21.19 -25.80
C SER A 165 11.59 -22.36 -26.06
N SER A 166 11.09 -22.45 -27.29
CA SER A 166 10.51 -23.67 -27.80
C SER A 166 11.61 -24.72 -27.81
N THR A 167 11.63 -25.56 -26.78
CA THR A 167 12.29 -26.85 -26.90
C THR A 167 11.38 -27.85 -26.23
N ALA A 168 10.82 -28.73 -27.07
CA ALA A 168 9.90 -29.78 -26.70
C ALA A 168 10.47 -30.67 -25.56
N PRO A 169 9.61 -31.25 -24.70
CA PRO A 169 10.09 -32.08 -23.60
C PRO A 169 10.58 -33.44 -24.15
N PRO A 170 11.74 -33.96 -23.75
CA PRO A 170 12.08 -35.34 -24.01
C PRO A 170 11.24 -36.25 -23.08
N LYS A 171 10.53 -37.21 -23.68
CA LYS A 171 9.83 -38.28 -22.94
C LYS A 171 10.83 -39.35 -22.46
N LYS A 172 10.53 -39.88 -21.26
CA LYS A 172 10.88 -41.18 -20.65
C LYS A 172 11.94 -41.16 -19.55
N TYR A 173 11.51 -41.53 -18.34
CA TYR A 173 12.33 -42.25 -17.36
C TYR A 173 11.98 -43.74 -17.42
N PRO A 174 12.95 -44.62 -17.14
CA PRO A 174 12.87 -45.35 -15.87
C PRO A 174 14.18 -45.27 -15.03
N ALA A 175 14.03 -45.53 -13.73
CA ALA A 175 15.01 -45.42 -12.63
C ALA A 175 15.97 -46.65 -12.52
N PRO A 176 16.77 -46.80 -11.44
CA PRO A 176 17.89 -45.98 -10.98
C PRO A 176 19.21 -46.78 -10.93
N GLY A 177 20.37 -46.10 -10.97
CA GLY A 177 21.68 -46.76 -10.86
C GLY A 177 22.79 -45.83 -10.37
N LEU A 178 23.20 -46.07 -9.13
CA LEU A 178 24.47 -45.79 -8.44
C LEU A 178 25.46 -44.71 -8.94
N SER A 179 25.86 -43.87 -7.96
CA SER A 179 27.24 -43.61 -7.55
C SER A 179 27.93 -42.27 -7.91
N THR A 180 28.51 -41.72 -6.83
CA THR A 180 29.72 -40.87 -6.70
C THR A 180 29.67 -39.36 -6.95
N ALA A 181 29.70 -38.63 -5.82
CA ALA A 181 30.70 -37.63 -5.40
C ALA A 181 31.13 -36.51 -6.37
N ARG A 182 30.92 -35.23 -5.99
CA ARG A 182 31.94 -34.30 -5.41
C ARG A 182 31.43 -32.84 -5.38
N THR A 183 31.69 -32.17 -4.24
CA THR A 183 32.24 -30.80 -4.04
C THR A 183 31.98 -29.72 -5.12
N SER A 184 31.57 -28.48 -4.84
CA SER A 184 32.13 -27.50 -3.88
C SER A 184 31.41 -26.12 -3.95
N ARG A 185 31.49 -25.36 -2.83
CA ARG A 185 31.65 -23.87 -2.66
C ARG A 185 30.70 -22.89 -3.40
N ARG A 186 29.88 -22.09 -2.69
CA ARG A 186 30.10 -20.78 -2.00
C ARG A 186 30.24 -19.54 -2.91
N GLY A 187 29.48 -18.49 -2.54
CA GLY A 187 29.61 -17.07 -2.94
C GLY A 187 28.24 -16.51 -3.38
N SER A 188 27.42 -15.73 -2.66
CA SER A 188 27.55 -14.56 -1.77
C SER A 188 28.13 -13.30 -2.43
N GLU A 189 27.25 -12.30 -2.69
CA GLU A 189 27.49 -10.84 -2.67
C GLU A 189 26.16 -10.13 -3.06
N LEU A 190 25.51 -9.37 -2.16
CA LEU A 190 25.70 -7.95 -1.80
C LEU A 190 25.32 -6.99 -2.95
N CYS A 191 24.13 -6.38 -2.92
CA CYS A 191 23.75 -5.14 -2.23
C CYS A 191 24.39 -3.88 -2.85
N GLY A 192 23.57 -3.10 -3.58
CA GLY A 192 23.92 -1.77 -4.07
C GLY A 192 22.74 -0.82 -3.87
N ARG A 193 22.85 0.10 -2.89
CA ARG A 193 21.95 1.23 -2.67
C ARG A 193 22.20 2.31 -3.72
N ALA A 194 21.15 2.80 -4.36
CA ALA A 194 21.16 4.09 -5.06
C ALA A 194 20.34 5.10 -4.24
N ARG A 195 20.92 6.27 -3.99
CA ARG A 195 20.24 7.45 -3.42
C ARG A 195 19.74 8.30 -4.58
N SER A 196 18.54 8.86 -4.47
CA SER A 196 18.14 9.98 -5.32
C SER A 196 17.46 11.07 -4.49
N SER A 197 17.93 12.28 -4.73
CA SER A 197 17.53 13.56 -4.14
C SER A 197 16.11 13.96 -4.53
N SER A 198 15.26 14.26 -3.55
CA SER A 198 13.96 14.88 -3.74
C SER A 198 14.11 16.38 -4.01
N ARG A 199 13.32 16.90 -4.95
CA ARG A 199 13.09 18.34 -5.13
C ARG A 199 11.68 18.62 -4.62
N ASP A 200 11.58 19.44 -3.58
CA ASP A 200 10.32 19.88 -3.00
C ASP A 200 9.49 20.65 -4.05
N ARG A 201 8.25 20.20 -4.29
CA ARG A 201 7.22 20.98 -5.00
C ARG A 201 6.09 21.30 -4.03
N PRO A 202 5.55 22.52 -4.04
CA PRO A 202 4.45 22.90 -3.15
C PRO A 202 3.13 22.23 -3.55
N PHE A 203 2.36 21.85 -2.52
CA PHE A 203 1.05 21.19 -2.58
C PHE A 203 -0.03 22.12 -3.19
N PRO A 204 -0.89 21.65 -4.10
CA PRO A 204 -1.99 22.45 -4.62
C PRO A 204 -3.12 22.58 -3.58
N ALA A 205 -3.48 23.82 -3.25
CA ALA A 205 -4.59 24.17 -2.38
C ALA A 205 -5.93 24.00 -3.11
N ALA A 206 -6.50 22.79 -3.06
CA ALA A 206 -7.87 22.54 -3.51
C ALA A 206 -8.50 21.36 -2.76
N TRP A 207 -8.57 21.47 -1.43
CA TRP A 207 -9.45 20.67 -0.61
C TRP A 207 -10.56 21.58 -0.10
N SER A 208 -11.69 21.62 -0.80
CA SER A 208 -12.90 22.22 -0.25
C SER A 208 -14.16 21.57 -0.82
N ALA A 209 -14.79 20.79 0.04
CA ALA A 209 -16.21 20.48 0.18
C ALA A 209 -17.04 20.09 -1.07
N SER A 210 -17.49 18.83 -1.09
CA SER A 210 -18.85 18.51 -1.55
C SER A 210 -19.41 17.29 -0.81
N ALA A 211 -19.94 17.53 0.38
CA ALA A 211 -20.88 16.61 1.04
C ALA A 211 -22.28 17.26 0.98
N ALA A 212 -22.97 17.07 -0.15
CA ALA A 212 -24.36 17.49 -0.29
C ALA A 212 -25.29 16.36 0.18
N SER A 213 -25.76 16.51 1.42
CA SER A 213 -27.12 16.24 1.92
C SER A 213 -28.02 15.27 1.12
N LYS A 214 -28.35 14.13 1.74
CA LYS A 214 -29.69 13.53 1.62
C LYS A 214 -30.31 13.42 3.01
N THR A 215 -31.02 14.46 3.40
CA THR A 215 -31.99 14.45 4.49
C THR A 215 -33.05 13.37 4.23
N ARG A 216 -33.13 12.38 5.12
CA ARG A 216 -34.20 11.38 5.15
C ARG A 216 -35.35 11.94 6.00
N THR A 217 -36.48 12.21 5.36
CA THR A 217 -37.73 12.68 5.98
C THR A 217 -38.28 11.62 6.95
N PRO A 218 -38.79 12.00 8.15
CA PRO A 218 -39.51 11.07 9.00
C PRO A 218 -40.98 11.02 8.57
N HIS A 219 -41.53 9.82 8.37
CA HIS A 219 -42.99 9.63 8.30
C HIS A 219 -43.49 9.01 9.60
N ALA A 220 -44.33 9.78 10.28
CA ALA A 220 -45.03 9.41 11.49
C ALA A 220 -46.30 8.58 11.16
N ARG A 221 -46.60 7.71 12.14
CA ARG A 221 -47.75 6.83 12.40
C ARG A 221 -49.14 7.22 11.84
N GLY A 222 -49.91 6.17 11.53
CA GLY A 222 -51.37 6.03 11.74
C GLY A 222 -51.72 4.53 11.70
N GLN A 223 -52.09 3.87 12.81
CA GLN A 223 -53.46 3.64 13.30
C GLN A 223 -54.48 3.25 12.23
N LEU A 224 -54.74 1.94 12.08
CA LEU A 224 -55.95 1.22 12.54
C LEU A 224 -55.72 -0.29 12.41
#